data_AF-A0AAV5MB03-F1
#
_entry.id   AF-A0AAV5MB03-F1
#
_cell.length_a   1.000
_cell.length_b   1.000
_cell.length_c   1.000
_cell.angle_alpha   90.00
_cell.angle_beta   90.00
_cell.angle_gamma   90.00
#
_symmetry.space_group_name_H-M   'P 1'
#
loop_
_entity.id
_entity.type
_entity.pdbx_description
1 polymer ?
#
loop_
_entity_poly.entity_id
_entity_poly.type
_entity_poly.pdbx_seq_one_letter_code
_entity_poly.pdbx_strand_id
1 'polypeptide(L)'
;MLVKPKIVALFGLMALAVSLFPDTCMADCATSSCGNLPIKSPFRLHSDPKGCSSPEYELVCENNRTTLPLKLGAYQNFLVEEISYDKYTVRLVDASLDRNKCSIPYYPFLKFQCWPYQNGPSFRNITGNSIMYVLSCNMPISSPLYVDASNCTNSPSSPHTYFFLFNNQAKLSDFNESCRIEAQFPVMLSNISGLSASDIYFQMLMGFELNYWVWIDYNSPEYCTSFSLLDKM
;
A
#
# COMPACT_ATOMS: atom_id res chain seq x y z
N MET A 1 -7.44 -25.41 64.19
CA MET A 1 -6.16 -24.95 63.61
C MET A 1 -6.13 -23.43 63.66
N LEU A 2 -5.34 -22.83 64.54
CA LEU A 2 -5.18 -21.37 64.62
C LEU A 2 -4.34 -20.89 63.45
N VAL A 3 -4.93 -20.12 62.54
CA VAL A 3 -4.19 -19.41 61.49
C VAL A 3 -3.40 -18.29 62.15
N LYS A 4 -2.07 -18.29 61.99
CA LYS A 4 -1.17 -17.31 62.63
C LYS A 4 -1.51 -15.89 62.15
N PRO A 5 -1.56 -14.88 63.02
CA PRO A 5 -1.98 -13.51 62.68
C PRO A 5 -1.11 -12.86 61.60
N LYS A 6 0.15 -13.27 61.47
CA LYS A 6 1.07 -12.84 60.40
C LYS A 6 0.63 -13.30 59.00
N ILE A 7 -0.07 -14.43 58.88
CA ILE A 7 -0.55 -14.98 57.60
C ILE A 7 -1.76 -14.18 57.13
N VAL A 8 -2.67 -13.83 58.03
CA VAL A 8 -3.86 -13.00 57.71
C VAL A 8 -3.45 -11.60 57.24
N ALA A 9 -2.45 -11.00 57.88
CA ALA A 9 -1.90 -9.71 57.44
C ALA A 9 -1.25 -9.78 56.04
N LEU A 10 -0.58 -10.89 55.71
CA LEU A 10 0.05 -11.10 54.41
C LEU A 10 -0.99 -11.24 53.28
N PHE A 11 -2.08 -11.96 53.53
CA PHE A 11 -3.20 -12.08 52.59
C PHE A 11 -3.95 -10.76 52.41
N GLY A 12 -4.13 -9.98 53.49
CA GLY A 12 -4.72 -8.64 53.43
C GLY A 12 -3.88 -7.66 52.60
N LEU A 13 -2.55 -7.66 52.77
CA LEU A 13 -1.64 -6.82 51.98
C LEU A 13 -1.56 -7.24 50.51
N MET A 14 -1.62 -8.54 50.21
CA MET A 14 -1.70 -9.05 48.83
C MET A 14 -3.02 -8.65 48.15
N ALA A 15 -4.15 -8.72 48.86
CA ALA A 15 -5.44 -8.29 48.31
C ALA A 15 -5.51 -6.78 48.06
N LEU A 16 -4.93 -5.96 48.96
CA LEU A 16 -4.79 -4.51 48.78
C LEU A 16 -3.84 -4.13 47.63
N ALA A 17 -2.78 -4.92 47.41
CA ALA A 17 -1.90 -4.73 46.26
C ALA A 17 -2.58 -5.09 44.93
N VAL A 18 -3.42 -6.14 44.91
CA VAL A 18 -4.20 -6.52 43.73
C VAL A 18 -5.24 -5.45 43.36
N SER A 19 -5.82 -4.74 44.33
CA SER A 19 -6.74 -3.62 44.05
C SER A 19 -6.06 -2.29 43.70
N LEU A 20 -4.72 -2.22 43.76
CA LEU A 20 -3.92 -1.06 43.36
C LEU A 20 -3.36 -1.17 41.94
N PHE A 21 -3.52 -2.32 41.28
CA PHE A 21 -3.38 -2.38 39.84
C PHE A 21 -4.72 -1.92 39.27
N PRO A 22 -4.81 -0.73 38.63
CA PRO A 22 -5.98 -0.47 37.81
C PRO A 22 -6.06 -1.64 36.84
N ASP A 23 -7.23 -2.30 36.79
CA ASP A 23 -7.57 -3.24 35.74
C ASP A 23 -6.95 -2.69 34.46
N THR A 24 -6.04 -3.45 33.84
CA THR A 24 -5.44 -3.07 32.58
C THR A 24 -6.58 -2.68 31.67
N CYS A 25 -6.76 -1.37 31.50
CA CYS A 25 -7.88 -0.84 30.76
C CYS A 25 -7.71 -1.49 29.39
N MET A 26 -8.61 -2.39 29.01
CA MET A 26 -8.81 -2.66 27.60
C MET A 26 -9.06 -1.27 27.03
N ALA A 27 -8.04 -0.68 26.41
CA ALA A 27 -8.16 0.64 25.84
C ALA A 27 -9.39 0.55 24.94
N ASP A 28 -10.41 1.35 25.23
CA ASP A 28 -11.63 1.33 24.43
C ASP A 28 -11.21 1.87 23.07
N CYS A 29 -11.02 0.96 22.12
CA CYS A 29 -10.54 1.26 20.78
C CYS A 29 -11.71 1.81 19.98
N ALA A 30 -12.14 3.00 20.38
CA ALA A 30 -13.16 3.76 19.72
C ALA A 30 -12.73 4.01 18.27
N THR A 31 -13.70 3.94 17.38
CA THR A 31 -13.49 4.32 15.97
C THR A 31 -13.12 5.79 15.89
N SER A 32 -12.02 6.11 15.22
CA SER A 32 -11.59 7.48 14.94
C SER A 32 -11.95 7.88 13.51
N SER A 33 -11.65 9.11 13.10
CA SER A 33 -11.86 9.56 11.73
C SER A 33 -10.85 10.64 11.34
N CYS A 34 -10.55 10.74 10.04
CA CYS A 34 -9.77 11.82 9.45
C CYS A 34 -10.50 12.35 8.22
N GLY A 35 -10.98 13.60 8.30
CA GLY A 35 -11.91 14.11 7.30
C GLY A 35 -13.17 13.23 7.24
N ASN A 36 -13.49 12.70 6.05
CA ASN A 36 -14.64 11.82 5.84
C ASN A 36 -14.29 10.32 5.93
N LEU A 37 -13.04 9.99 6.26
CA LEU A 37 -12.59 8.59 6.33
C LEU A 37 -12.75 8.06 7.76
N PRO A 38 -13.63 7.07 7.99
CA PRO A 38 -13.70 6.38 9.26
C PRO A 38 -12.49 5.47 9.41
N ILE A 39 -11.80 5.57 10.55
CA ILE A 39 -10.64 4.77 10.90
C ILE A 39 -11.03 3.78 12.00
N LYS A 40 -10.83 2.51 11.70
CA LYS A 40 -11.09 1.35 12.56
C LYS A 40 -9.96 0.35 12.39
N SER A 41 -9.82 -0.51 13.39
CA SER A 41 -8.91 -1.66 13.33
C SER A 41 -9.10 -2.44 12.00
N PRO A 42 -8.02 -2.79 11.30
CA PRO A 42 -6.63 -2.74 11.75
C PRO A 42 -5.97 -1.37 11.60
N PHE A 43 -6.56 -0.40 10.90
CA PHE A 43 -5.96 0.94 10.79
C PHE A 43 -6.07 1.72 12.09
N ARG A 44 -5.08 2.59 12.31
CA ARG A 44 -5.03 3.50 13.46
C ARG A 44 -4.44 4.84 13.06
N LEU A 45 -4.75 5.87 13.82
CA LEU A 45 -4.05 7.14 13.81
C LEU A 45 -2.95 7.14 14.88
N HIS A 46 -1.97 8.02 14.72
CA HIS A 46 -0.93 8.24 15.72
C HIS A 46 -1.51 8.64 17.10
N SER A 47 -2.62 9.40 17.08
CA SER A 47 -3.34 9.82 18.28
C SER A 47 -4.14 8.73 18.97
N ASP A 48 -4.37 7.58 18.33
CA ASP A 48 -5.17 6.51 18.90
C ASP A 48 -4.40 5.84 20.06
N PRO A 49 -5.11 5.37 21.11
CA PRO A 49 -4.48 4.72 22.26
C PRO A 49 -3.54 3.59 21.86
N LYS A 50 -2.43 3.47 22.59
CA LYS A 50 -1.50 2.35 22.42
C LYS A 50 -2.24 1.03 22.70
N GLY A 51 -2.02 0.04 21.84
CA GLY A 51 -2.64 -1.29 21.96
C GLY A 51 -3.89 -1.50 21.07
N CYS A 52 -4.42 -0.46 20.43
CA CYS A 52 -5.60 -0.59 19.56
C CYS A 52 -5.32 -1.16 18.18
N SER A 53 -4.07 -1.04 17.71
CA SER A 53 -3.56 -1.76 16.55
C SER A 53 -2.04 -1.71 16.51
N SER A 54 -1.45 -2.55 15.65
CA SER A 54 -0.04 -2.51 15.29
C SER A 54 0.32 -1.14 14.69
N PRO A 55 1.48 -0.54 15.08
CA PRO A 55 2.01 0.69 14.45
C PRO A 55 2.19 0.56 12.92
N GLU A 56 2.24 -0.67 12.45
CA GLU A 56 2.31 -1.01 11.04
C GLU A 56 1.12 -0.49 10.23
N TYR A 57 -0.08 -0.45 10.83
CA TYR A 57 -1.29 0.07 10.20
C TYR A 57 -1.54 1.56 10.52
N GLU A 58 -0.50 2.28 10.95
CA GLU A 58 -0.60 3.69 11.28
C GLU A 58 -0.78 4.54 10.01
N LEU A 59 -1.86 5.31 9.99
CA LEU A 59 -2.17 6.31 9.00
C LEU A 59 -1.79 7.69 9.54
N VAL A 60 -1.29 8.54 8.66
CA VAL A 60 -1.00 9.94 8.96
C VAL A 60 -2.18 10.79 8.54
N CYS A 61 -2.76 11.53 9.50
CA CYS A 61 -3.84 12.46 9.25
C CYS A 61 -3.34 13.89 9.46
N GLU A 62 -3.29 14.69 8.39
CA GLU A 62 -2.93 16.11 8.47
C GLU A 62 -3.95 16.94 7.68
N ASN A 63 -4.53 17.97 8.30
CA ASN A 63 -5.50 18.86 7.63
C ASN A 63 -6.67 18.11 6.94
N ASN A 64 -7.26 17.12 7.62
CA ASN A 64 -8.32 16.25 7.09
C ASN A 64 -7.90 15.40 5.87
N ARG A 65 -6.59 15.25 5.63
CA ARG A 65 -6.02 14.44 4.55
C ARG A 65 -5.31 13.23 5.15
N THR A 66 -5.80 12.05 4.81
CA THR A 66 -5.25 10.77 5.26
C THR A 66 -4.20 10.27 4.28
N THR A 67 -3.04 9.90 4.78
CA THR A 67 -1.97 9.29 3.99
C THR A 67 -1.44 8.02 4.63
N LEU A 68 -1.00 7.11 3.77
CA LEU A 68 -0.33 5.87 4.13
C LEU A 68 1.11 5.94 3.60
N PRO A 69 2.12 6.06 4.49
CA PRO A 69 3.50 5.95 4.10
C PRO A 69 3.85 4.50 3.79
N LEU A 70 4.28 4.22 2.57
CA LEU A 70 4.74 2.89 2.14
C LEU A 70 6.19 2.93 1.71
N LYS A 71 6.94 1.88 2.05
CA LYS A 71 8.31 1.69 1.59
C LYS A 71 8.32 0.77 0.36
N LEU A 72 8.30 1.35 -0.83
CA LEU A 72 8.32 0.65 -2.12
C LEU A 72 9.64 0.93 -2.83
N GLY A 73 10.73 0.32 -2.35
CA GLY A 73 12.10 0.70 -2.70
C GLY A 73 12.55 1.99 -2.01
N ALA A 74 11.77 3.07 -2.14
CA ALA A 74 11.88 4.32 -1.39
C ALA A 74 10.60 4.58 -0.58
N TYR A 75 10.66 5.46 0.42
CA TYR A 75 9.47 5.91 1.13
C TYR A 75 8.63 6.81 0.23
N GLN A 76 7.35 6.46 0.07
CA GLN A 76 6.37 7.23 -0.68
C GLN A 76 5.09 7.37 0.15
N ASN A 77 4.48 8.54 0.08
CA ASN A 77 3.17 8.78 0.69
C ASN A 77 2.07 8.59 -0.35
N PHE A 78 1.11 7.73 -0.01
CA PHE A 78 -0.10 7.53 -0.79
C PHE A 78 -1.28 8.15 -0.06
N LEU A 79 -2.17 8.79 -0.81
CA LEU A 79 -3.47 9.20 -0.31
C LEU A 79 -4.35 7.98 -0.11
N VAL A 80 -4.99 7.91 1.04
CA VAL A 80 -6.03 6.93 1.29
C VAL A 80 -7.33 7.53 0.79
N GLU A 81 -7.85 7.01 -0.32
CA GLU A 81 -9.14 7.45 -0.87
C GLU A 81 -10.30 6.72 -0.21
N GLU A 82 -10.11 5.44 0.13
CA GLU A 82 -11.15 4.59 0.67
C GLU A 82 -10.56 3.40 1.44
N ILE A 83 -11.22 3.00 2.52
CA ILE A 83 -10.94 1.77 3.25
C ILE A 83 -12.21 0.93 3.22
N SER A 84 -12.14 -0.23 2.59
CA SER A 84 -13.22 -1.21 2.54
C SER A 84 -12.97 -2.30 3.57
N TYR A 85 -13.63 -2.18 4.73
CA TYR A 85 -13.53 -3.16 5.81
C TYR A 85 -14.13 -4.52 5.46
N ASP A 86 -15.20 -4.54 4.65
CA ASP A 86 -15.85 -5.79 4.24
C ASP A 86 -15.01 -6.58 3.23
N LYS A 87 -14.27 -5.88 2.36
CA LYS A 87 -13.42 -6.49 1.33
C LYS A 87 -11.96 -6.61 1.76
N TYR A 88 -11.59 -6.02 2.90
CA TYR A 88 -10.22 -5.90 3.38
C TYR A 88 -9.28 -5.24 2.35
N THR A 89 -9.77 -4.18 1.68
CA THR A 89 -8.98 -3.43 0.69
C THR A 89 -8.84 -1.96 1.07
N VAL A 90 -7.68 -1.38 0.79
CA VAL A 90 -7.44 0.06 0.89
C VAL A 90 -7.11 0.60 -0.50
N ARG A 91 -7.86 1.61 -0.95
CA ARG A 91 -7.62 2.27 -2.24
C ARG A 91 -6.71 3.47 -2.06
N LEU A 92 -5.63 3.45 -2.81
CA LEU A 92 -4.52 4.37 -2.70
C LEU A 92 -4.30 5.14 -4.00
N VAL A 93 -4.02 6.44 -3.88
CA VAL A 93 -3.63 7.31 -5.00
C VAL A 93 -2.28 7.93 -4.65
N ASP A 94 -1.38 8.00 -5.61
CA ASP A 94 -0.12 8.70 -5.39
C ASP A 94 -0.37 10.20 -5.11
N ALA A 95 0.11 10.67 -3.96
CA ALA A 95 -0.02 12.06 -3.57
C ALA A 95 0.69 13.05 -4.50
N SER A 96 1.61 12.58 -5.35
CA SER A 96 2.35 13.40 -6.31
C SER A 96 1.60 13.70 -7.62
N LEU A 97 0.48 13.01 -7.90
CA LEU A 97 -0.28 13.21 -9.13
C LEU A 97 -1.06 14.52 -9.12
N ASP A 98 -1.06 15.21 -10.26
CA ASP A 98 -1.81 16.44 -10.52
C ASP A 98 -2.84 16.20 -11.62
N ARG A 99 -4.12 16.30 -11.27
CA ARG A 99 -5.24 16.08 -12.20
C ARG A 99 -5.17 16.93 -13.47
N ASN A 100 -4.49 18.07 -13.42
CA ASN A 100 -4.43 19.02 -14.53
C ASN A 100 -3.17 18.84 -15.40
N LYS A 101 -2.24 17.96 -15.01
CA LYS A 101 -0.96 17.79 -15.71
C LYS A 101 -0.62 16.31 -15.83
N CYS A 102 -0.56 15.81 -17.06
CA CYS A 102 -0.05 14.46 -17.30
C CYS A 102 1.43 14.40 -16.89
N SER A 103 1.70 13.75 -15.76
CA SER A 103 3.02 13.68 -15.15
C SER A 103 3.30 12.23 -14.79
N ILE A 104 4.44 11.72 -15.22
CA ILE A 104 4.82 10.35 -14.90
C ILE A 104 5.32 10.29 -13.44
N PRO A 105 4.69 9.49 -12.55
CA PRO A 105 5.17 9.33 -11.20
C PRO A 105 6.48 8.54 -11.22
N TYR A 106 7.44 8.99 -10.42
CA TYR A 106 8.77 8.41 -10.41
C TYR A 106 8.84 7.23 -9.43
N TYR A 107 8.63 6.04 -9.96
CA TYR A 107 8.79 4.78 -9.23
C TYR A 107 9.81 3.91 -9.95
N PRO A 108 11.11 4.16 -9.79
CA PRO A 108 12.13 3.51 -10.58
C PRO A 108 12.03 1.98 -10.45
N PHE A 109 11.69 1.47 -9.26
CA PHE A 109 11.46 0.05 -9.03
C PHE A 109 10.45 -0.14 -7.89
N LEU A 110 9.21 -0.56 -8.18
CA LEU A 110 8.34 -1.11 -7.12
C LEU A 110 8.87 -2.51 -6.79
N LYS A 111 9.81 -2.55 -5.86
CA LYS A 111 10.03 -3.76 -5.09
C LYS A 111 8.99 -3.74 -3.99
N PHE A 112 7.92 -4.51 -4.16
CA PHE A 112 7.13 -4.98 -3.02
C PHE A 112 8.03 -5.91 -2.23
N GLN A 113 8.96 -5.32 -1.47
CA GLN A 113 9.79 -6.07 -0.56
C GLN A 113 8.84 -6.47 0.57
N CYS A 114 8.26 -7.66 0.45
CA CYS A 114 7.47 -8.24 1.52
C CYS A 114 8.36 -8.26 2.76
N TRP A 115 8.02 -7.44 3.73
CA TRP A 115 8.76 -7.43 4.98
C TRP A 115 8.49 -8.78 5.65
N PRO A 116 9.53 -9.54 6.00
CA PRO A 116 9.36 -10.70 6.86
C PRO A 116 8.92 -10.15 8.21
N TYR A 117 7.63 -10.34 8.54
CA TYR A 117 6.94 -10.42 9.85
C TYR A 117 7.34 -9.50 11.02
N GLN A 118 8.43 -8.75 11.00
CA GLN A 118 8.99 -8.23 12.24
C GLN A 118 8.62 -6.79 12.54
N ASN A 119 8.30 -5.91 11.57
CA ASN A 119 8.04 -4.49 11.87
C ASN A 119 7.23 -3.67 10.83
N GLY A 120 6.40 -4.26 9.94
CA GLY A 120 5.71 -3.51 8.87
C GLY A 120 4.35 -4.08 8.44
N PRO A 121 3.42 -3.26 7.90
CA PRO A 121 2.07 -3.73 7.56
C PRO A 121 2.10 -4.81 6.49
N SER A 122 1.34 -5.90 6.72
CA SER A 122 1.26 -7.02 5.79
C SER A 122 0.26 -6.75 4.66
N PHE A 123 0.62 -5.85 3.76
CA PHE A 123 -0.06 -5.74 2.46
C PHE A 123 0.38 -6.90 1.58
N ARG A 124 -0.54 -7.81 1.22
CA ARG A 124 -0.17 -9.01 0.45
C ARG A 124 0.00 -8.75 -1.04
N ASN A 125 -1.00 -8.16 -1.68
CA ASN A 125 -1.08 -8.06 -3.14
C ASN A 125 -1.85 -6.81 -3.56
N ILE A 126 -1.46 -6.25 -4.71
CA ILE A 126 -2.29 -5.31 -5.46
C ILE A 126 -3.48 -6.07 -6.03
N THR A 127 -4.69 -5.61 -5.75
CA THR A 127 -5.88 -6.17 -6.38
C THR A 127 -5.81 -5.93 -7.88
N GLY A 128 -5.86 -7.01 -8.68
CA GLY A 128 -5.86 -6.93 -10.15
C GLY A 128 -4.52 -7.18 -10.84
N ASN A 129 -3.43 -7.47 -10.11
CA ASN A 129 -2.11 -7.93 -10.61
C ASN A 129 -1.62 -7.26 -11.92
N SER A 130 -1.94 -5.97 -12.10
CA SER A 130 -1.65 -5.25 -13.33
C SER A 130 -0.70 -4.10 -13.00
N ILE A 131 0.47 -4.13 -13.61
CA ILE A 131 1.53 -3.14 -13.44
C ILE A 131 1.69 -2.43 -14.77
N MET A 132 1.66 -1.11 -14.72
CA MET A 132 2.04 -0.28 -15.86
C MET A 132 3.53 0.01 -15.79
N TYR A 133 4.23 -0.20 -16.90
CA TYR A 133 5.62 0.18 -17.09
C TYR A 133 5.71 1.47 -17.91
N VAL A 134 6.61 2.34 -17.49
CA VAL A 134 7.03 3.50 -18.28
C VAL A 134 8.34 3.15 -18.93
N LEU A 135 8.36 3.22 -20.25
CA LEU A 135 9.48 2.80 -21.07
C LEU A 135 10.05 3.99 -21.83
N SER A 136 11.38 4.09 -21.84
CA SER A 136 12.12 4.94 -22.75
C SER A 136 12.73 4.07 -23.85
N CYS A 137 12.35 4.29 -25.10
CA CYS A 137 12.79 3.47 -26.23
C CYS A 137 13.65 4.28 -27.20
N ASN A 138 14.63 3.61 -27.83
CA ASN A 138 15.52 4.26 -28.79
C ASN A 138 14.88 4.44 -30.18
N MET A 139 13.77 3.74 -30.45
CA MET A 139 13.08 3.71 -31.73
C MET A 139 11.56 3.86 -31.51
N PRO A 140 10.81 4.42 -32.48
CA PRO A 140 9.36 4.44 -32.39
C PRO A 140 8.78 3.02 -32.48
N ILE A 141 7.73 2.76 -31.71
CA ILE A 141 7.05 1.45 -31.66
C ILE A 141 5.67 1.58 -32.27
N SER A 142 5.37 0.73 -33.25
CA SER A 142 4.04 0.61 -33.85
C SER A 142 3.40 -0.70 -33.40
N SER A 143 2.82 -0.71 -32.20
CA SER A 143 2.15 -1.87 -31.62
C SER A 143 0.99 -1.42 -30.71
N PRO A 144 -0.17 -2.11 -30.73
CA PRO A 144 -1.30 -1.79 -29.86
C PRO A 144 -1.02 -2.10 -28.37
N LEU A 145 0.08 -2.77 -28.05
CA LEU A 145 0.50 -3.08 -26.68
C LEU A 145 1.20 -1.89 -25.99
N TYR A 146 1.50 -0.84 -26.74
CA TYR A 146 2.23 0.34 -26.29
C TYR A 146 1.38 1.58 -26.51
N VAL A 147 1.28 2.42 -25.48
CA VAL A 147 0.60 3.71 -25.56
C VAL A 147 1.65 4.81 -25.54
N ASP A 148 1.67 5.65 -26.57
CA ASP A 148 2.59 6.79 -26.64
C ASP A 148 2.30 7.78 -25.52
N ALA A 149 3.29 7.98 -24.66
CA ALA A 149 3.28 8.82 -23.47
C ALA A 149 4.25 10.01 -23.60
N SER A 150 4.74 10.30 -24.80
CA SER A 150 5.72 11.36 -25.06
C SER A 150 5.22 12.75 -24.64
N ASN A 151 3.89 12.97 -24.62
CA ASN A 151 3.27 14.22 -24.16
C ASN A 151 3.16 14.34 -22.62
N CYS A 152 3.50 13.28 -21.87
CA CYS A 152 3.43 13.25 -20.41
C CYS A 152 4.82 13.34 -19.75
N THR A 153 5.88 13.50 -20.56
CA THR A 153 7.25 13.68 -20.09
C THR A 153 7.72 15.11 -20.37
N ASN A 154 8.35 15.72 -19.38
CA ASN A 154 9.07 16.99 -19.55
C ASN A 154 10.54 16.77 -19.94
N SER A 155 10.97 15.51 -20.14
CA SER A 155 12.37 15.21 -20.43
C SER A 155 12.62 15.23 -21.94
N PRO A 156 13.42 16.18 -22.45
CA PRO A 156 13.79 16.23 -23.87
C PRO A 156 14.71 15.08 -24.29
N SER A 157 15.22 14.27 -23.34
CA SER A 157 16.18 13.19 -23.60
C SER A 157 15.56 11.84 -24.01
N SER A 158 14.24 11.67 -23.91
CA SER A 158 13.53 10.44 -24.30
C SER A 158 12.50 10.76 -25.37
N PRO A 159 12.88 10.76 -26.66
CA PRO A 159 11.97 11.13 -27.76
C PRO A 159 10.80 10.15 -27.93
N HIS A 160 10.90 8.94 -27.36
CA HIS A 160 9.87 7.92 -27.44
C HIS A 160 9.62 7.33 -26.05
N THR A 161 8.62 7.88 -25.38
CA THR A 161 8.16 7.38 -24.07
C THR A 161 6.86 6.59 -24.26
N TYR A 162 6.77 5.39 -23.70
CA TYR A 162 5.58 4.56 -23.81
C TYR A 162 5.12 4.02 -22.46
N PHE A 163 3.81 3.83 -22.34
CA PHE A 163 3.21 2.97 -21.34
C PHE A 163 3.07 1.55 -21.89
N PHE A 164 3.41 0.55 -21.08
CA PHE A 164 3.27 -0.86 -21.38
C PHE A 164 2.61 -1.59 -20.21
N LEU A 165 1.48 -2.25 -20.47
CA LEU A 165 0.73 -2.96 -19.43
C LEU A 165 1.27 -4.38 -19.27
N PHE A 166 1.74 -4.72 -18.07
CA PHE A 166 2.11 -6.07 -17.69
C PHE A 166 1.06 -6.66 -16.75
N ASN A 167 0.40 -7.72 -17.21
CA ASN A 167 -0.60 -8.46 -16.46
C ASN A 167 -0.47 -9.97 -16.75
N ASN A 168 -1.43 -10.77 -16.30
CA ASN A 168 -1.41 -12.23 -16.52
C ASN A 168 -1.46 -12.67 -18.00
N GLN A 169 -1.82 -11.76 -18.92
CA GLN A 169 -1.89 -12.03 -20.36
C GLN A 169 -0.62 -11.60 -21.10
N ALA A 170 0.17 -10.71 -20.51
CA ALA A 170 1.40 -10.21 -21.11
C ALA A 170 2.48 -11.30 -21.16
N LYS A 171 3.13 -11.43 -22.33
CA LYS A 171 4.26 -12.33 -22.53
C LYS A 171 5.56 -11.54 -22.51
N LEU A 172 6.66 -12.19 -22.14
CA LEU A 172 7.98 -11.56 -22.18
C LEU A 172 8.35 -11.14 -23.62
N SER A 173 7.90 -11.91 -24.62
CA SER A 173 8.08 -11.59 -26.05
C SER A 173 7.38 -10.30 -26.49
N ASP A 174 6.43 -9.80 -25.71
CA ASP A 174 5.72 -8.56 -26.03
C ASP A 174 6.56 -7.33 -25.67
N PHE A 175 7.59 -7.50 -24.82
CA PHE A 175 8.55 -6.47 -24.45
C PHE A 175 9.55 -6.23 -25.59
N ASN A 176 9.73 -4.97 -25.98
CA ASN A 176 10.63 -4.57 -27.04
C ASN A 176 12.04 -4.30 -26.46
N GLU A 177 13.04 -5.00 -26.97
CA GLU A 177 14.44 -4.90 -26.53
C GLU A 177 15.07 -3.52 -26.72
N SER A 178 14.49 -2.66 -27.58
CA SER A 178 14.95 -1.27 -27.75
C SER A 178 14.56 -0.35 -26.58
N CYS A 179 13.78 -0.85 -25.63
CA CYS A 179 13.25 -0.09 -24.51
C CYS A 179 13.98 -0.37 -23.20
N ARG A 180 14.15 0.69 -22.40
CA ARG A 180 14.56 0.63 -21.00
C ARG A 180 13.38 1.00 -20.11
N ILE A 181 13.23 0.29 -18.99
CA ILE A 181 12.27 0.64 -17.95
C ILE A 181 12.76 1.87 -17.19
N GLU A 182 11.94 2.91 -17.14
CA GLU A 182 12.21 4.15 -16.39
C GLU A 182 11.42 4.21 -15.07
N ALA A 183 10.20 3.68 -15.07
CA ALA A 183 9.35 3.62 -13.88
C ALA A 183 8.27 2.53 -14.02
N GLN A 184 7.59 2.23 -12.92
CA GLN A 184 6.42 1.33 -12.91
C GLN A 184 5.40 1.72 -11.83
N PHE A 185 4.10 1.58 -12.10
CA PHE A 185 3.03 1.85 -11.13
C PHE A 185 1.94 0.79 -11.18
N PRO A 186 1.31 0.46 -10.04
CA PRO A 186 0.12 -0.38 -10.04
C PRO A 186 -1.04 0.33 -10.74
N VAL A 187 -1.85 -0.45 -11.45
CA VAL A 187 -3.06 0.06 -12.11
C VAL A 187 -4.15 -1.01 -12.08
N MET A 188 -5.42 -0.58 -11.95
CA MET A 188 -6.56 -1.48 -12.05
C MET A 188 -7.09 -1.56 -13.48
N LEU A 189 -6.24 -2.00 -14.41
CA LEU A 189 -6.54 -2.05 -15.85
C LEU A 189 -6.28 -3.44 -16.43
N SER A 190 -7.24 -3.98 -17.19
CA SER A 190 -7.13 -5.31 -17.81
C SER A 190 -6.60 -5.29 -19.24
N ASN A 191 -6.80 -4.20 -19.99
CA ASN A 191 -6.36 -4.07 -21.38
C ASN A 191 -5.97 -2.62 -21.67
N ILE A 192 -4.83 -2.45 -22.36
CA ILE A 192 -4.30 -1.14 -22.76
C ILE A 192 -4.64 -0.75 -24.20
N SER A 193 -5.10 -1.72 -25.00
CA SER A 193 -5.32 -1.54 -26.44
C SER A 193 -6.35 -0.45 -26.72
N GLY A 194 -5.96 0.55 -27.52
CA GLY A 194 -6.83 1.67 -27.91
C GLY A 194 -6.94 2.81 -26.89
N LEU A 195 -6.22 2.73 -25.76
CA LEU A 195 -6.16 3.81 -24.78
C LEU A 195 -5.16 4.88 -25.18
N SER A 196 -5.47 6.13 -24.83
CA SER A 196 -4.53 7.25 -24.90
C SER A 196 -3.73 7.39 -23.60
N ALA A 197 -2.64 8.17 -23.63
CA ALA A 197 -1.91 8.50 -22.41
C ALA A 197 -2.78 9.21 -21.37
N SER A 198 -3.77 9.99 -21.79
CA SER A 198 -4.74 10.63 -20.89
C SER A 198 -5.64 9.61 -20.21
N ASP A 199 -6.04 8.55 -20.91
CA ASP A 199 -6.84 7.48 -20.31
C ASP A 199 -6.02 6.72 -19.26
N ILE A 200 -4.76 6.42 -19.56
CA ILE A 200 -3.85 5.82 -18.58
C ILE A 200 -3.68 6.73 -17.37
N TYR A 201 -3.49 8.03 -17.59
CA TYR A 201 -3.38 9.00 -16.49
C TYR A 201 -4.65 9.05 -15.64
N PHE A 202 -5.84 8.99 -16.26
CA PHE A 202 -7.10 8.92 -15.54
C PHE A 202 -7.20 7.65 -14.68
N GLN A 203 -6.73 6.50 -15.17
CA GLN A 203 -6.66 5.27 -14.36
C GLN A 203 -5.77 5.44 -13.13
N MET A 204 -4.65 6.15 -13.26
CA MET A 204 -3.74 6.42 -12.14
C MET A 204 -4.39 7.30 -11.06
N LEU A 205 -5.18 8.28 -11.48
CA LEU A 205 -5.93 9.16 -10.58
C LEU A 205 -7.07 8.42 -9.85
N MET A 206 -7.59 7.33 -10.38
CA MET A 206 -8.53 6.46 -9.65
C MET A 206 -7.84 5.64 -8.56
N GLY A 207 -6.53 5.42 -8.71
CA GLY A 207 -5.68 4.71 -7.76
C GLY A 207 -5.63 3.21 -7.98
N PHE A 208 -5.14 2.51 -6.96
CA PHE A 208 -5.04 1.06 -6.91
C PHE A 208 -5.42 0.55 -5.53
N GLU A 209 -5.87 -0.70 -5.47
CA GLU A 209 -6.24 -1.33 -4.20
C GLU A 209 -5.13 -2.25 -3.69
N LEU A 210 -4.85 -2.16 -2.39
CA LEU A 210 -4.06 -3.14 -1.66
C LEU A 210 -4.95 -3.95 -0.74
N ASN A 211 -4.72 -5.26 -0.69
CA ASN A 211 -5.34 -6.12 0.30
C ASN A 211 -4.56 -6.05 1.62
N TYR A 212 -5.26 -5.93 2.74
CA TYR A 212 -4.69 -5.97 4.08
C TYR A 212 -5.26 -7.15 4.88
N TRP A 213 -4.48 -7.68 5.82
CA TRP A 213 -4.96 -8.76 6.71
C TRP A 213 -5.38 -8.21 8.06
N VAL A 214 -6.48 -8.74 8.59
CA VAL A 214 -6.74 -8.71 10.04
C VAL A 214 -6.24 -10.05 10.56
N TRP A 215 -5.34 -10.03 11.54
CA TRP A 215 -4.75 -11.24 12.11
C TRP A 215 -5.80 -12.21 12.61
N ILE A 216 -6.03 -13.30 11.87
CA ILE A 216 -6.49 -14.57 12.42
C ILE A 216 -5.62 -15.63 11.75
N ASP A 217 -4.82 -16.33 12.55
CA ASP A 217 -4.01 -17.53 12.27
C ASP A 217 -2.52 -17.40 11.90
N TYR A 218 -1.73 -18.07 12.74
CA TYR A 218 -0.27 -18.09 12.85
C TYR A 218 0.44 -19.01 11.84
N ASN A 219 -0.24 -19.54 10.82
CA ASN A 219 0.29 -20.60 9.94
C ASN A 219 -0.15 -20.46 8.47
N SER A 220 0.00 -19.27 7.87
CA SER A 220 -0.15 -19.13 6.42
C SER A 220 1.23 -19.17 5.75
N PRO A 221 1.51 -20.13 4.84
CA PRO A 221 2.74 -20.11 4.07
C PRO A 221 2.82 -18.84 3.20
N GLU A 222 4.01 -18.25 3.22
CA GLU A 222 4.39 -17.03 2.50
C GLU A 222 4.29 -17.25 1.00
N TYR A 223 3.30 -16.62 0.36
CA TYR A 223 3.28 -16.46 -1.08
C TYR A 223 3.03 -14.99 -1.41
N CYS A 224 4.11 -14.22 -1.39
CA CYS A 224 4.20 -12.99 -2.16
C CYS A 224 4.80 -13.34 -3.52
N THR A 225 3.97 -13.41 -4.55
CA THR A 225 4.46 -13.51 -5.93
C THR A 225 4.84 -12.13 -6.41
N SER A 226 6.13 -11.92 -6.69
CA SER A 226 6.56 -10.70 -7.37
C SER A 226 6.05 -10.71 -8.82
N PHE A 227 5.15 -9.79 -9.14
CA PHE A 227 4.62 -9.61 -10.50
C PHE A 227 5.44 -8.55 -11.25
N SER A 228 6.76 -8.66 -11.23
CA SER A 228 7.61 -7.74 -11.99
C SER A 228 8.17 -8.40 -13.24
N LEU A 229 8.16 -7.67 -14.36
CA LEU A 229 8.83 -8.07 -15.59
C LEU A 229 10.33 -8.34 -15.33
N LEU A 230 10.93 -7.57 -14.42
CA LEU A 230 12.33 -7.69 -14.01
C LEU A 230 12.68 -9.03 -13.38
N ASP A 231 11.75 -9.72 -12.72
CA ASP A 231 12.00 -11.06 -12.17
C ASP A 231 11.97 -12.16 -13.23
N LYS A 232 11.49 -11.83 -14.44
CA LYS A 232 11.38 -12.74 -15.58
C LYS A 232 12.39 -12.45 -16.70
N MET A 233 13.20 -11.40 -16.56
CA MET A 233 14.31 -11.03 -17.46
C MET A 233 15.64 -11.52 -16.90
#